data_AF-A0A1U7MS43-F1
#
_entry.id   AF-A0A1U7MS43-F1
#
_cell.length_a   1.000
_cell.length_b   1.000
_cell.length_c   1.000
_cell.angle_alpha   90.00
_cell.angle_beta   90.00
_cell.angle_gamma   90.00
#
_symmetry.space_group_name_H-M   'P 1'
#
loop_
_entity.id
_entity.type
_entity.pdbx_description
1 polymer ?
#
loop_
_entity_poly.entity_id
_entity_poly.type
_entity_poly.pdbx_seq_one_letter_code
_entity_poly.pdbx_strand_id
1 'polypeptide(L)'
;MRRTLATGAAGLLLLVGAAPGSAAPPHGDLMTVHCDDGSTHEIWTSGNGSFTPGHLIGSTGVIVPISFSMTITATPPGGEPVVVEEGTDLKGGGAVLGHNPRPQVTCSFSDTFTLDVEEEGFPPGTVVTFDGEVVAHLSGR
;
A
#
# COMPACT_ATOMS: atom_id res chain seq x y z
N MET A 1 55.50 -15.01 -44.76
CA MET A 1 55.67 -14.59 -43.35
C MET A 1 54.94 -13.28 -43.12
N ARG A 2 53.82 -13.32 -42.37
CA ARG A 2 53.35 -12.26 -41.46
C ARG A 2 52.22 -12.86 -40.62
N ARG A 3 52.48 -12.98 -39.32
CA ARG A 3 51.55 -13.41 -38.28
C ARG A 3 50.62 -12.24 -37.95
N THR A 4 49.35 -12.51 -37.69
CA THR A 4 48.62 -11.91 -36.56
C THR A 4 47.35 -12.71 -36.27
N LEU A 5 47.28 -13.26 -35.05
CA LEU A 5 46.08 -13.73 -34.37
C LEU A 5 45.15 -12.53 -34.08
N ALA A 6 43.83 -12.74 -34.15
CA ALA A 6 42.85 -11.92 -33.44
C ALA A 6 41.69 -12.86 -33.05
N THR A 7 41.83 -13.57 -31.92
CA THR A 7 41.26 -13.24 -30.60
C THR A 7 39.73 -13.29 -30.60
N GLY A 8 39.20 -14.38 -30.03
CA GLY A 8 37.78 -14.55 -29.77
C GLY A 8 37.28 -13.55 -28.74
N ALA A 9 36.12 -12.95 -29.01
CA ALA A 9 35.37 -12.20 -28.01
C ALA A 9 34.49 -13.20 -27.24
N ALA A 10 34.98 -13.57 -26.06
CA ALA A 10 34.18 -14.27 -25.05
C ALA A 10 33.00 -13.38 -24.63
N GLY A 11 31.84 -14.02 -24.46
CA GLY A 11 30.58 -13.37 -24.14
C GLY A 11 30.62 -12.62 -22.81
N LEU A 12 30.00 -11.44 -22.80
CA LEU A 12 29.51 -10.82 -21.58
C LEU A 12 28.05 -11.26 -21.42
N LEU A 13 27.82 -12.29 -20.61
CA LEU A 13 26.50 -12.53 -20.03
C LEU A 13 26.21 -11.34 -19.10
N LEU A 14 25.30 -10.46 -19.54
CA LEU A 14 24.65 -9.51 -18.65
C LEU A 14 23.82 -10.32 -17.66
N LEU A 15 24.36 -10.49 -16.46
CA LEU A 15 23.58 -10.85 -15.27
C LEU A 15 22.62 -9.69 -15.02
N VAL A 16 21.42 -9.77 -15.60
CA VAL A 16 20.27 -8.98 -15.18
C VAL A 16 19.98 -9.43 -13.75
N GLY A 17 20.51 -8.70 -12.79
CA GLY A 17 20.10 -8.81 -11.39
C GLY A 17 18.64 -8.40 -11.34
N ALA A 18 17.74 -9.38 -11.30
CA ALA A 18 16.41 -9.18 -10.81
C ALA A 18 16.55 -8.88 -9.31
N ALA A 19 16.63 -7.59 -8.95
CA ALA A 19 16.33 -7.20 -7.59
C ALA A 19 14.87 -7.59 -7.33
N PRO A 20 14.53 -8.17 -6.17
CA PRO A 20 13.15 -8.24 -5.78
C PRO A 20 12.67 -6.79 -5.63
N GLY A 21 11.83 -6.32 -6.54
CA GLY A 21 11.05 -5.12 -6.30
C GLY A 21 10.19 -5.40 -5.07
N SER A 22 10.45 -4.74 -3.95
CA SER A 22 9.48 -4.67 -2.86
C SER A 22 8.47 -3.57 -3.18
N ALA A 23 7.84 -3.68 -4.35
CA ALA A 23 6.65 -2.94 -4.68
C ALA A 23 5.46 -3.81 -4.23
N ALA A 24 4.85 -3.41 -3.11
CA ALA A 24 3.72 -4.04 -2.40
C ALA A 24 4.00 -5.35 -1.62
N PRO A 25 3.37 -5.55 -0.44
CA PRO A 25 3.28 -6.87 0.18
C PRO A 25 2.65 -7.85 -0.83
N PRO A 26 3.31 -8.98 -1.16
CA PRO A 26 2.87 -9.83 -2.29
C PRO A 26 1.53 -10.55 -2.06
N HIS A 27 1.02 -10.52 -0.83
CA HIS A 27 -0.24 -11.06 -0.36
C HIS A 27 -0.71 -10.11 0.75
N GLY A 28 -2.02 -10.09 1.06
CA GLY A 28 -2.64 -9.10 1.95
C GLY A 28 -1.89 -8.73 3.24
N ASP A 29 -2.28 -7.61 3.87
CA ASP A 29 -1.58 -7.08 5.05
C ASP A 29 -2.48 -6.95 6.28
N LEU A 30 -1.87 -7.06 7.46
CA LEU A 30 -2.50 -6.75 8.74
C LEU A 30 -2.47 -5.24 8.96
N MET A 31 -3.64 -4.66 9.20
CA MET A 31 -3.78 -3.24 9.46
C MET A 31 -4.63 -3.02 10.71
N THR A 32 -4.25 -2.04 11.52
CA THR A 32 -5.10 -1.58 12.62
C THR A 32 -5.89 -0.37 12.18
N VAL A 33 -7.22 -0.42 12.35
CA VAL A 33 -8.13 0.69 12.07
C VAL A 33 -8.78 1.18 13.35
N HIS A 34 -8.95 2.50 13.47
CA HIS A 34 -9.56 3.17 14.61
C HIS A 34 -10.83 3.87 14.18
N CYS A 35 -11.96 3.50 14.76
CA CYS A 35 -13.27 3.90 14.28
C CYS A 35 -13.89 5.02 15.13
N ASP A 36 -14.76 5.82 14.52
CA ASP A 36 -15.49 6.94 15.14
C ASP A 36 -16.49 6.51 16.23
N ASP A 37 -16.90 5.24 16.23
CA ASP A 37 -17.66 4.60 17.31
C ASP A 37 -16.80 4.22 18.54
N GLY A 38 -15.50 4.55 18.51
CA GLY A 38 -14.52 4.26 19.56
C GLY A 38 -13.95 2.85 19.52
N SER A 39 -14.31 2.03 18.53
CA SER A 39 -13.72 0.70 18.37
C SER A 39 -12.34 0.77 17.71
N THR A 40 -11.52 -0.25 18.00
CA THR A 40 -10.30 -0.54 17.27
C THR A 40 -10.39 -1.96 16.73
N HIS A 41 -10.03 -2.13 15.47
CA HIS A 41 -10.06 -3.43 14.81
C HIS A 41 -8.73 -3.71 14.13
N GLU A 42 -8.22 -4.92 14.32
CA GLU A 42 -7.17 -5.46 13.46
C GLU A 42 -7.85 -6.16 12.26
N ILE A 43 -7.42 -5.84 11.06
CA ILE A 43 -8.00 -6.35 9.82
C ILE A 43 -6.93 -6.94 8.92
N TRP A 44 -7.28 -8.03 8.22
CA TRP A 44 -6.51 -8.51 7.09
C TRP A 44 -7.08 -7.95 5.79
N THR A 45 -6.28 -7.18 5.06
CA THR A 45 -6.66 -6.57 3.78
C THR A 45 -6.05 -7.34 2.62
N SER A 46 -6.85 -7.92 1.72
CA SER A 46 -6.35 -8.74 0.60
C SER A 46 -6.33 -8.02 -0.75
N GLY A 47 -6.65 -6.72 -0.76
CA GLY A 47 -7.03 -5.98 -1.97
C GLY A 47 -5.90 -5.35 -2.77
N ASN A 48 -4.69 -5.22 -2.21
CA ASN A 48 -3.57 -4.54 -2.87
C ASN A 48 -3.99 -3.18 -3.48
N GLY A 49 -4.60 -2.31 -2.67
CA GLY A 49 -5.15 -1.02 -3.12
C GLY A 49 -6.54 -1.08 -3.78
N SER A 50 -7.13 -2.26 -3.99
CA SER A 50 -8.52 -2.39 -4.49
C SER A 50 -9.56 -2.45 -3.36
N PHE A 51 -10.81 -2.07 -3.68
CA PHE A 51 -11.98 -2.16 -2.80
C PHE A 51 -12.38 -3.61 -2.50
N THR A 52 -11.63 -4.28 -1.63
CA THR A 52 -11.99 -5.60 -1.09
C THR A 52 -12.41 -5.50 0.37
N PRO A 53 -13.37 -6.31 0.82
CA PRO A 53 -13.63 -6.45 2.25
C PRO A 53 -12.36 -6.86 3.02
N GLY A 54 -12.09 -6.20 4.14
CA GLY A 54 -11.06 -6.61 5.09
C GLY A 54 -11.64 -7.58 6.11
N HIS A 55 -10.92 -8.65 6.43
CA HIS A 55 -11.37 -9.62 7.43
C HIS A 55 -11.06 -9.11 8.85
N LEU A 56 -12.04 -9.09 9.75
CA LEU A 56 -11.83 -8.73 11.15
C LEU A 56 -11.14 -9.88 11.89
N ILE A 57 -9.93 -9.65 12.37
CA ILE A 57 -9.17 -10.67 13.11
C ILE A 57 -9.90 -11.02 14.41
N GLY A 58 -9.98 -12.32 14.69
CA GLY A 58 -10.68 -12.85 15.87
C GLY A 58 -12.21 -12.89 15.74
N SER A 59 -12.77 -12.57 14.57
CA SER A 59 -14.20 -12.64 14.26
C SER A 59 -14.44 -13.43 12.95
N THR A 60 -15.70 -13.70 12.61
CA THR A 60 -16.10 -14.13 11.26
C THR A 60 -16.55 -12.95 10.39
N GLY A 61 -16.52 -11.75 10.96
CA GLY A 61 -16.95 -10.52 10.31
C GLY A 61 -15.93 -9.92 9.33
N VAL A 62 -16.40 -8.90 8.62
CA VAL A 62 -15.62 -8.12 7.66
C VAL A 62 -15.93 -6.63 7.77
N ILE A 63 -14.93 -5.80 7.47
CA ILE A 63 -15.11 -4.40 7.13
C ILE A 63 -15.30 -4.29 5.62
N VAL A 64 -16.39 -3.67 5.18
CA VAL A 64 -16.69 -3.49 3.75
C VAL A 64 -16.52 -2.02 3.38
N PRO A 65 -15.44 -1.64 2.67
CA PRO A 65 -15.20 -0.26 2.28
C PRO A 65 -16.28 0.28 1.33
N ILE A 66 -16.69 1.53 1.58
CA ILE A 66 -17.62 2.33 0.79
C ILE A 66 -16.89 3.54 0.18
N SER A 67 -16.03 4.18 0.97
CA SER A 67 -15.04 5.14 0.49
C SER A 67 -13.69 4.87 1.13
N PHE A 68 -12.62 5.25 0.45
CA PHE A 68 -11.25 5.12 0.91
C PHE A 68 -10.51 6.39 0.52
N SER A 69 -9.97 7.09 1.50
CA SER A 69 -9.14 8.27 1.32
C SER A 69 -7.76 7.96 1.84
N MET A 70 -6.72 8.28 1.08
CA MET A 70 -5.35 7.97 1.45
C MET A 70 -4.41 9.09 1.02
N THR A 71 -3.43 9.35 1.86
CA THR A 71 -2.29 10.23 1.59
C THR A 71 -1.03 9.42 1.85
N ILE A 72 -0.16 9.37 0.86
CA ILE A 72 1.17 8.77 0.96
C ILE A 72 2.18 9.92 1.07
N THR A 73 2.99 9.88 2.12
CA THR A 73 4.02 10.89 2.39
C THR A 73 5.38 10.22 2.46
N ALA A 74 6.36 10.73 1.72
CA ALA A 74 7.75 10.30 1.77
C ALA A 74 8.60 11.35 2.50
N THR A 75 9.36 10.92 3.50
CA THR A 75 10.25 11.79 4.30
C THR A 75 11.70 11.33 4.14
N PRO A 76 12.50 11.98 3.28
CA PRO A 76 13.91 11.63 3.08
C PRO A 76 14.74 11.85 4.35
N PRO A 77 15.87 11.13 4.52
CA PRO A 77 16.77 11.37 5.64
C PRO A 77 17.27 12.83 5.69
N GLY A 78 16.91 13.54 6.76
CA GLY A 78 17.29 14.95 6.93
C GLY A 78 16.58 15.93 5.99
N GLY A 79 15.57 15.47 5.25
CA GLY A 79 14.69 16.29 4.42
C GLY A 79 13.34 16.56 5.10
N GLU A 80 12.53 17.39 4.43
CA GLU A 80 11.13 17.61 4.82
C GLU A 80 10.21 16.55 4.18
N PRO A 81 9.07 16.22 4.80
CA PRO A 81 8.07 15.33 4.21
C PRO A 81 7.50 15.88 2.90
N VAL A 82 7.28 15.00 1.93
CA VAL A 82 6.69 15.29 0.61
C VAL A 82 5.50 14.37 0.39
N VAL A 83 4.34 14.94 0.08
CA VAL A 83 3.17 14.16 -0.36
C VAL A 83 3.47 13.63 -1.77
N VAL A 84 3.50 12.30 -1.90
CA VAL A 84 3.77 11.63 -3.18
C VAL A 84 2.48 11.24 -3.89
N GLU A 85 1.45 10.88 -3.12
CA GLU A 85 0.15 10.54 -3.65
C GLU A 85 -0.94 10.95 -2.66
N GLU A 86 -2.06 11.45 -3.16
CA GLU A 86 -3.26 11.65 -2.39
C GLU A 86 -4.48 11.33 -3.26
N GLY A 87 -5.48 10.71 -2.66
CA GLY A 87 -6.63 10.25 -3.42
C GLY A 87 -7.82 9.94 -2.55
N THR A 88 -9.00 9.95 -3.18
CA THR A 88 -10.21 9.40 -2.60
C THR A 88 -10.95 8.59 -3.64
N ASP A 89 -11.16 7.33 -3.32
CA ASP A 89 -11.93 6.41 -4.12
C ASP A 89 -13.29 6.16 -3.50
N LEU A 90 -14.31 6.10 -4.36
CA LEU A 90 -15.70 5.89 -3.96
C LEU A 90 -16.26 4.64 -4.62
N LYS A 91 -16.82 3.74 -3.83
CA LYS A 91 -17.49 2.55 -4.33
C LYS A 91 -18.64 2.95 -5.26
N GLY A 92 -18.64 2.39 -6.47
CA GLY A 92 -19.63 2.71 -7.50
C GLY A 92 -19.63 4.17 -7.93
N GLY A 93 -18.49 4.87 -7.84
CA GLY A 93 -18.38 6.29 -8.22
C GLY A 93 -19.17 7.22 -7.31
N GLY A 94 -19.40 6.83 -6.05
CA GLY A 94 -20.15 7.62 -5.07
C GLY A 94 -21.63 7.23 -4.94
N ALA A 95 -22.14 6.35 -5.80
CA ALA A 95 -23.54 5.89 -5.75
C ALA A 95 -23.89 5.15 -4.44
N VAL A 96 -22.90 4.71 -3.66
CA VAL A 96 -23.10 3.98 -2.40
C VAL A 96 -22.99 4.88 -1.17
N LEU A 97 -22.10 5.88 -1.19
CA LEU A 97 -21.88 6.77 -0.05
C LEU A 97 -23.15 7.61 0.20
N GLY A 98 -23.61 7.67 1.45
CA GLY A 98 -24.87 8.35 1.82
C GLY A 98 -26.17 7.67 1.35
N HIS A 99 -26.08 6.65 0.48
CA HIS A 99 -27.23 5.89 -0.03
C HIS A 99 -27.31 4.46 0.50
N ASN A 100 -26.24 3.94 1.10
CA ASN A 100 -26.25 2.63 1.72
C ASN A 100 -27.14 2.63 2.98
N PRO A 101 -28.19 1.78 3.05
CA PRO A 101 -29.11 1.75 4.19
C PRO A 101 -28.50 1.12 5.44
N ARG A 102 -27.32 0.52 5.35
CA ARG A 102 -26.64 -0.09 6.50
C ARG A 102 -25.92 0.98 7.32
N PRO A 103 -25.81 0.81 8.65
CA PRO A 103 -24.97 1.66 9.48
C PRO A 103 -23.54 1.70 8.94
N GLN A 104 -23.00 2.91 8.87
CA GLN A 104 -21.66 3.19 8.40
C GLN A 104 -20.82 3.61 9.60
N VAL A 105 -19.53 3.30 9.52
CA VAL A 105 -18.50 3.67 10.47
C VAL A 105 -17.39 4.34 9.69
N THR A 106 -16.78 5.37 10.26
CA THR A 106 -15.57 5.98 9.70
C THR A 106 -14.40 5.47 10.51
N CYS A 107 -13.41 4.86 9.85
CA CYS A 107 -12.21 4.39 10.54
C CYS A 107 -10.95 4.97 9.90
N SER A 108 -10.00 5.41 10.71
CA SER A 108 -8.69 5.86 10.27
C SER A 108 -7.64 4.75 10.39
N PHE A 109 -6.63 4.82 9.53
CA PHE A 109 -5.45 3.97 9.57
C PHE A 109 -4.20 4.80 9.32
N SER A 110 -3.08 4.32 9.84
CA SER A 110 -1.76 4.88 9.59
C SER A 110 -0.76 3.72 9.60
N ASP A 111 0.08 3.65 8.58
CA ASP A 111 1.17 2.68 8.53
C ASP A 111 2.42 3.31 7.92
N THR A 112 3.58 2.74 8.22
CA THR A 112 4.85 3.27 7.75
C THR A 112 5.90 2.20 7.51
N PHE A 113 6.68 2.38 6.45
CA PHE A 113 7.88 1.60 6.20
C PHE A 113 9.06 2.50 5.84
N THR A 114 10.26 1.93 5.87
CA THR A 114 11.49 2.60 5.46
C THR A 114 12.02 1.97 4.18
N LEU A 115 12.43 2.79 3.23
CA LEU A 115 13.08 2.32 2.01
C LEU A 115 14.47 1.76 2.32
N ASP A 116 14.73 0.51 1.97
CA ASP A 116 16.07 -0.09 2.06
C ASP A 116 16.92 0.17 0.80
N VAL A 117 16.27 0.55 -0.30
CA VAL A 117 16.86 0.85 -1.59
C VAL A 117 16.31 2.17 -2.12
N GLU A 118 16.93 2.74 -3.14
CA GLU A 118 16.36 3.90 -3.82
C GLU A 118 15.07 3.49 -4.57
N GLU A 119 13.99 4.21 -4.34
CA GLU A 119 12.68 3.98 -4.98
C GLU A 119 12.08 5.31 -5.43
N GLU A 120 11.64 5.40 -6.69
CA GLU A 120 11.04 6.60 -7.28
C GLU A 120 11.85 7.92 -7.10
N GLY A 121 13.18 7.80 -6.94
CA GLY A 121 14.08 8.93 -6.71
C GLY A 121 14.25 9.33 -5.23
N PHE A 122 13.64 8.59 -4.30
CA PHE A 122 13.87 8.71 -2.88
C PHE A 122 14.99 7.78 -2.42
N PRO A 123 15.99 8.27 -1.66
CA PRO A 123 17.13 7.45 -1.25
C PRO A 123 16.75 6.42 -0.16
N PRO A 124 17.59 5.40 0.06
CA PRO A 124 17.48 4.53 1.23
C PRO A 124 17.42 5.32 2.54
N GLY A 125 16.64 4.83 3.50
CA GLY A 125 16.35 5.51 4.77
C GLY A 125 15.19 6.50 4.71
N THR A 126 14.59 6.71 3.54
CA THR A 126 13.34 7.48 3.42
C THR A 126 12.22 6.75 4.15
N VAL A 127 11.50 7.47 5.01
CA VAL A 127 10.31 6.95 5.70
C VAL A 127 9.09 7.26 4.83
N VAL A 128 8.36 6.21 4.44
CA VAL A 128 7.09 6.33 3.73
C VAL A 128 5.96 6.10 4.74
N THR A 129 4.98 6.98 4.76
CA THR A 129 3.80 6.91 5.63
C THR A 129 2.54 6.90 4.80
N PHE A 130 1.61 6.03 5.14
CA PHE A 130 0.29 5.87 4.54
C PHE A 130 -0.73 6.25 5.60
N ASP A 131 -1.33 7.42 5.48
CA ASP A 131 -2.43 7.84 6.34
C ASP A 131 -3.73 7.81 5.55
N GLY A 132 -4.82 7.42 6.19
CA GLY A 132 -6.09 7.44 5.50
C GLY A 132 -7.31 7.18 6.37
N GLU A 133 -8.45 7.27 5.71
CA GLU A 133 -9.77 7.03 6.27
C GLU A 133 -10.58 6.11 5.36
N VAL A 134 -11.35 5.23 5.98
CA VAL A 134 -12.30 4.35 5.31
C VAL A 134 -13.69 4.60 5.89
N VAL A 135 -14.65 4.98 5.04
CA VAL A 135 -16.07 4.84 5.41
C VAL A 135 -16.47 3.43 5.03
N ALA A 136 -16.95 2.67 6.00
CA ALA A 136 -17.24 1.26 5.81
C ALA A 136 -18.54 0.84 6.49
N HIS A 137 -19.01 -0.34 6.10
CA HIS A 137 -19.98 -1.09 6.87
C HIS A 137 -19.32 -2.30 7.51
N LEU A 138 -19.55 -2.52 8.80
CA LEU A 138 -19.09 -3.70 9.53
C LEU A 138 -20.18 -4.77 9.53
N SER A 139 -19.85 -5.95 9.00
CA SER A 139 -20.76 -7.09 8.87
C SER A 139 -20.27 -8.26 9.74
N GLY A 140 -21.20 -9.00 10.35
CA GLY A 140 -20.89 -10.25 11.05
C GLY A 140 -20.09 -10.10 12.34
N ARG A 141 -20.33 -9.01 13.10
CA ARG A 141 -19.78 -8.83 14.46
C ARG A 141 -20.28 -9.92 15.41
#